data_AF-A0AAW1L3N2-F1
#
_entry.id   AF-A0AAW1L3N2-F1
#
_cell.length_a   1.000
_cell.length_b   1.000
_cell.length_c   1.000
_cell.angle_alpha   90.00
_cell.angle_beta   90.00
_cell.angle_gamma   90.00
#
_symmetry.space_group_name_H-M   'P 1'
#
loop_
_entity.id
_entity.type
_entity.pdbx_description
1 polymer ?
#
loop_
_entity_poly.entity_id
_entity_poly.type
_entity_poly.pdbx_seq_one_letter_code
_entity_poly.pdbx_strand_id
1 'polypeptide(L)' 'MKDNHTKVTQEPPAFTDKELKQAAQKMKSGKTPGLDGIPAEALKEAIKTNGAWIVGVLNSLLETQHSLQNGK' A
#
# COMPACT_ATOMS: atom_id res chain seq x y z
N MET A 1 -0.43 23.82 33.27
CA MET A 1 0.41 23.74 32.05
C MET A 1 -0.36 22.87 31.08
N LYS A 2 -0.74 23.38 29.91
CA LYS A 2 -1.59 22.67 28.94
C LYS A 2 -0.67 21.92 27.98
N ASP A 3 -0.75 20.60 27.99
CA ASP A 3 0.02 19.76 27.10
C ASP A 3 -0.45 19.96 25.66
N ASN A 4 0.35 20.70 24.88
CA ASN A 4 0.16 20.83 23.44
C ASN A 4 0.43 19.45 22.81
N HIS A 5 -0.61 18.64 22.63
CA HIS A 5 -0.61 17.61 21.62
C HIS A 5 -0.68 18.30 20.24
N THR A 6 0.48 18.74 19.76
CA THR A 6 0.65 19.08 18.35
C THR A 6 0.37 17.81 17.56
N LYS A 7 -0.82 17.72 16.96
CA LYS A 7 -1.16 16.66 16.03
C LYS A 7 -0.27 16.86 14.81
N VAL A 8 0.92 16.27 14.83
CA VAL A 8 1.80 16.25 13.65
C VAL A 8 1.11 15.32 12.66
N THR A 9 0.34 15.90 11.74
CA THR A 9 -0.17 15.20 10.57
C THR A 9 1.03 14.89 9.67
N GLN A 10 1.79 13.85 10.01
CA GLN A 10 2.80 13.32 9.10
C GLN A 10 2.05 12.56 8.01
N GLU A 11 2.10 13.09 6.79
CA GLU A 11 1.62 12.38 5.61
C GLU A 11 2.34 11.02 5.53
N PRO A 12 1.62 9.91 5.31
CA PRO A 12 2.26 8.60 5.18
C PRO A 12 3.28 8.62 4.03
N PRO A 13 4.48 8.04 4.24
CA PRO A 13 5.50 8.01 3.21
C PRO A 13 5.06 7.14 2.02
N ALA A 14 5.61 7.43 0.84
CA ALA A 14 5.42 6.60 -0.35
C ALA A 14 5.92 5.17 -0.12
N PHE A 15 5.23 4.20 -0.72
CA PHE A 15 5.62 2.80 -0.69
C PHE A 15 6.85 2.54 -1.54
N THR A 16 7.69 1.61 -1.08
CA THR A 16 8.89 1.14 -1.78
C THR A 16 8.73 -0.27 -2.33
N ASP A 17 9.52 -0.61 -3.36
CA ASP A 17 9.65 -1.99 -3.87
C ASP A 17 9.99 -3.00 -2.78
N LYS A 18 10.81 -2.60 -1.80
CA LYS A 18 11.21 -3.46 -0.70
C LYS A 18 10.03 -3.79 0.19
N GLU A 19 9.21 -2.80 0.53
CA GLU A 19 8.00 -3.00 1.32
C GLU A 19 6.98 -3.87 0.59
N LEU A 20 6.78 -3.64 -0.72
CA LEU A 20 5.90 -4.47 -1.54
C LEU A 20 6.35 -5.95 -1.54
N LYS A 21 7.65 -6.20 -1.72
CA LYS A 21 8.21 -7.56 -1.67
C LYS A 21 8.07 -8.20 -0.29
N GLN A 22 8.31 -7.45 0.78
CA GLN A 22 8.11 -7.93 2.15
C GLN A 22 6.64 -8.23 2.44
N ALA A 23 5.72 -7.42 1.94
CA ALA A 23 4.28 -7.67 2.04
C ALA A 23 3.91 -8.98 1.32
N ALA A 24 4.38 -9.16 0.08
CA ALA A 24 4.17 -10.39 -0.70
C ALA A 24 4.68 -11.65 0.04
N GLN A 25 5.84 -11.56 0.70
CA GLN A 25 6.39 -12.67 1.49
C GLN A 25 5.54 -13.02 2.71
N LYS A 26 4.89 -12.03 3.34
CA LYS A 26 4.00 -12.25 4.50
C LYS A 26 2.64 -12.83 4.12
N MET A 27 2.25 -12.76 2.85
CA MET A 27 0.97 -13.33 2.38
C MET A 27 0.99 -14.86 2.47
N LYS A 28 0.01 -15.45 3.14
CA LYS A 28 -0.15 -16.91 3.22
C LYS A 28 -0.72 -17.45 1.91
N SER A 29 -0.10 -18.51 1.42
CA SER A 29 -0.55 -19.26 0.24
C SER A 29 -1.61 -20.30 0.58
N GLY A 30 -2.38 -20.74 -0.43
CA GLY A 30 -3.42 -21.76 -0.27
C GLY A 30 -4.63 -21.32 0.56
N LYS A 31 -4.85 -20.01 0.70
CA LYS A 31 -6.05 -19.45 1.31
C LYS A 31 -7.12 -19.24 0.24
N THR A 32 -8.38 -19.34 0.64
CA THR A 32 -9.50 -18.99 -0.23
C THR A 32 -9.32 -17.56 -0.72
N PRO A 33 -9.42 -17.31 -2.04
CA PRO A 33 -9.39 -15.96 -2.60
C PRO A 33 -10.43 -15.04 -1.97
N GLY A 34 -10.20 -13.72 -2.08
CA GLY A 34 -11.19 -12.73 -1.68
C GLY A 34 -12.41 -12.74 -2.60
N LEU A 35 -13.30 -11.76 -2.41
CA LEU A 35 -14.44 -11.53 -3.31
C LEU A 35 -14.00 -11.19 -4.75
N ASP A 36 -12.75 -10.77 -4.92
CA ASP A 36 -12.10 -10.52 -6.21
C ASP A 36 -11.74 -11.82 -6.96
N GLY A 37 -11.77 -12.97 -6.29
CA GLY A 37 -11.39 -14.27 -6.87
C GLY A 37 -9.88 -14.41 -7.14
N ILE A 38 -9.05 -13.46 -6.71
CA ILE A 38 -7.61 -13.45 -6.99
C ILE A 38 -6.87 -14.22 -5.89
N PRO A 39 -6.19 -15.34 -6.21
CA PRO A 39 -5.40 -16.07 -5.22
C PRO A 39 -4.12 -15.31 -4.87
N ALA A 40 -3.62 -15.51 -3.65
CA ALA A 40 -2.40 -14.86 -3.16
C ALA A 40 -1.18 -15.15 -4.06
N GLU A 41 -1.14 -16.32 -4.68
CA GLU A 41 -0.10 -16.77 -5.61
C GLU A 41 -0.06 -15.91 -6.87
N ALA A 42 -1.22 -15.58 -7.43
CA ALA A 42 -1.31 -14.72 -8.62
C ALA A 42 -0.77 -13.32 -8.31
N LEU A 43 -1.13 -12.77 -7.13
CA LEU A 43 -0.60 -11.47 -6.72
C LEU A 43 0.91 -11.50 -6.48
N LYS A 44 1.42 -12.56 -5.84
CA LYS A 44 2.87 -12.74 -5.65
C LYS A 44 3.61 -12.79 -7.00
N GLU A 45 3.05 -13.46 -8.00
CA GLU A 45 3.65 -13.55 -9.33
C GLU A 45 3.59 -12.22 -10.09
N ALA A 46 2.48 -11.49 -9.96
CA ALA A 46 2.35 -10.13 -10.49
C ALA A 46 3.40 -9.18 -9.87
N ILE A 47 3.66 -9.29 -8.56
CA ILE A 47 4.69 -8.48 -7.88
C ILE A 47 6.10 -8.81 -8.37
N LYS A 48 6.40 -10.09 -8.68
CA LYS A 48 7.68 -10.46 -9.27
C LYS A 48 7.85 -9.90 -10.68
N THR A 49 6.79 -9.94 -11.48
CA THR A 49 6.83 -9.57 -12.89
C THR A 49 6.78 -8.05 -13.10
N ASN A 50 5.92 -7.36 -12.34
CA ASN A 50 5.55 -5.96 -12.56
C ASN A 50 5.64 -5.11 -11.27
N GLY A 51 6.51 -5.46 -10.33
CA GLY A 51 6.60 -4.82 -9.01
C GLY A 51 6.69 -3.28 -9.05
N ALA A 52 7.54 -2.73 -9.91
CA ALA A 52 7.71 -1.28 -10.05
C ALA A 52 6.43 -0.56 -10.50
N TRP A 53 5.67 -1.17 -11.42
CA TRP A 53 4.40 -0.63 -11.87
C TRP A 53 3.36 -0.67 -10.75
N ILE A 54 3.28 -1.76 -9.99
CA ILE A 54 2.37 -1.89 -8.83
C ILE A 54 2.70 -0.84 -7.76
N VAL A 55 3.98 -0.62 -7.45
CA VAL A 55 4.40 0.46 -6.53
C VAL A 55 3.94 1.83 -7.05
N GLY A 56 4.10 2.09 -8.34
CA GLY A 56 3.62 3.32 -8.97
C GLY A 56 2.12 3.52 -8.78
N VAL A 57 1.31 2.49 -9.04
CA VAL A 57 -0.15 2.53 -8.81
C VAL A 57 -0.47 2.81 -7.35
N LEU A 58 0.16 2.12 -6.40
CA LEU A 58 -0.07 2.32 -4.97
C LEU A 58 0.25 3.75 -4.52
N ASN A 59 1.33 4.33 -5.04
CA ASN A 59 1.73 5.70 -4.71
C ASN A 59 0.82 6.74 -5.36
N SER A 60 0.38 6.56 -6.61
CA SER A 60 -0.61 7.45 -7.23
C SER A 60 -1.95 7.43 -6.49
N LEU A 61 -2.37 6.27 -5.98
CA LEU A 61 -3.56 6.16 -5.14
C LEU A 61 -3.37 6.89 -3.80
N LEU A 62 -2.19 6.78 -3.19
CA LEU A 62 -1.85 7.49 -1.97
C LEU A 62 -1.93 9.02 -2.17
N GLU A 63 -1.31 9.55 -3.22
CA GLU A 63 -1.36 10.97 -3.59
C GLU A 63 -2.79 11.47 -3.84
N THR A 64 -3.63 10.63 -4.45
CA THR A 64 -5.05 10.95 -4.69
C THR A 64 -5.79 11.11 -3.36
N GLN A 65 -5.54 10.22 -2.39
CA GLN A 65 -6.18 10.30 -1.07
C GLN A 65 -5.77 11.55 -0.31
N HIS A 66 -4.51 11.97 -0.43
CA HIS A 66 -4.00 13.20 0.21
C HIS A 66 -4.63 14.44 -0.43
N SER A 67 -4.75 14.44 -1.76
CA SER A 67 -5.39 15.53 -2.52
C SER A 67 -6.86 15.70 -2.14
N LEU A 68 -7.58 14.61 -1.86
CA LEU A 68 -8.96 14.64 -1.39
C LEU A 68 -9.11 15.09 0.08
N GLN A 69 -8.08 14.92 0.91
CA GLN A 69 -8.10 15.36 2.32
C GLN A 69 -7.68 16.81 2.51
N ASN A 70 -6.83 17.34 1.62
CA ASN A 70 -6.30 18.70 1.68
C ASN A 70 -7.09 19.72 0.84
N GLY A 71 -8.13 19.28 0.11
CA GLY A 71 -9.06 20.14 -0.62
C GLY A 71 -10.09 20.82 0.30
N LYS A 72 -9.75 22.02 0.79
CA LYS A 72 -10.71 23.09 1.09
C LYS A 72 -10.80 24.06 -0.08
#